data_AF-A0A6L7A451-F1
#
_entry.id   AF-A0A6L7A451-F1
#
_cell.length_a   1.000
_cell.length_b   1.000
_cell.length_c   1.000
_cell.angle_alpha   90.00
_cell.angle_beta   90.00
_cell.angle_gamma   90.00
#
_symmetry.space_group_name_H-M   'P 1'
#
loop_
_entity.id
_entity.type
_entity.pdbx_description
1 polymer ?
#
loop_
_entity_poly.entity_id
_entity_poly.type
_entity_poly.pdbx_seq_one_letter_code
_entity_poly.pdbx_strand_id
1 'polypeptide(L)'
;MSASSVKPLNVQLPAITLILFALCIGIFCYLAQWMSYEEVDQSALIHLGANVAPLTLSGEPWRLLSSIFLHSSVSHLLMNMFAFLVVGGVAEQILGKWRLLITWLFSGVFGGLISACYALRESEQIVISVGASGAILGIAGAAIATQFASG
;
A
#
# COMPACT_ATOMS: atom_id res chain seq x y z
N MET A 1 2.52 -44.07 -26.57
CA MET A 1 2.92 -43.14 -25.48
C MET A 1 2.03 -41.91 -25.59
N SER A 2 1.08 -41.75 -24.67
CA SER A 2 0.12 -40.63 -24.68
C SER A 2 0.81 -39.39 -24.12
N ALA A 3 0.89 -38.32 -24.91
CA ALA A 3 1.34 -37.02 -24.44
C ALA A 3 0.30 -36.51 -23.44
N SER A 4 0.66 -36.42 -22.17
CA SER A 4 -0.18 -35.78 -21.16
C SER A 4 -0.38 -34.32 -21.57
N SER A 5 -1.59 -33.98 -21.97
CA SER A 5 -2.00 -32.60 -22.26
C SER A 5 -1.78 -31.76 -21.00
N VAL A 6 -0.65 -31.04 -20.95
CA VAL A 6 -0.39 -30.06 -19.90
C VAL A 6 -1.48 -29.00 -20.01
N LYS A 7 -2.38 -28.97 -19.03
CA LYS A 7 -3.44 -27.96 -18.97
C LYS A 7 -2.75 -26.59 -18.91
N PRO A 8 -3.06 -25.65 -19.81
CA PRO A 8 -2.40 -24.35 -19.80
C PRO A 8 -2.64 -23.70 -18.44
N LEU A 9 -1.57 -23.15 -17.86
CA LEU A 9 -1.66 -22.40 -16.62
C LEU A 9 -2.60 -21.21 -16.89
N ASN A 10 -3.80 -21.23 -16.30
CA ASN A 10 -4.74 -20.12 -16.41
C ASN A 10 -4.30 -19.01 -15.47
N VAL A 11 -3.22 -18.30 -15.84
CA VAL A 11 -2.71 -17.17 -15.06
C VAL A 11 -3.63 -15.98 -15.30
N GLN A 12 -4.60 -15.79 -14.41
CA GLN A 12 -5.35 -14.54 -14.38
C GLN A 12 -4.39 -13.43 -13.94
N LEU A 13 -4.17 -12.46 -14.83
CA LEU A 13 -3.38 -11.27 -14.52
C LEU A 13 -3.99 -10.54 -13.32
N PRO A 14 -3.21 -10.26 -12.25
CA PRO A 14 -3.70 -9.56 -11.07
C PRO A 14 -3.83 -8.06 -11.38
N ALA A 15 -4.92 -7.71 -12.06
CA ALA A 15 -5.13 -6.39 -12.65
C ALA A 15 -5.14 -5.28 -11.59
N ILE A 16 -5.81 -5.48 -10.45
CA ILE A 16 -5.89 -4.45 -9.40
C ILE A 16 -4.52 -4.26 -8.75
N THR A 17 -3.82 -5.36 -8.48
CA THR A 17 -2.45 -5.34 -7.94
C THR A 17 -1.53 -4.53 -8.86
N LEU A 18 -1.56 -4.79 -10.16
CA LEU A 18 -0.74 -4.08 -11.14
C LEU A 18 -1.13 -2.60 -11.29
N ILE A 19 -2.42 -2.28 -11.23
CA ILE A 19 -2.90 -0.88 -11.27
C ILE A 19 -2.40 -0.10 -10.05
N LEU A 20 -2.57 -0.66 -8.85
CA LEU A 20 -2.14 -0.01 -7.61
C LEU A 20 -0.61 0.11 -7.54
N PHE A 21 0.12 -0.92 -7.98
CA PHE A 21 1.58 -0.88 -8.14
C PHE A 21 1.99 0.25 -9.08
N ALA A 22 1.40 0.33 -10.28
CA ALA A 22 1.72 1.35 -11.26
C ALA A 22 1.40 2.76 -10.74
N LEU A 23 0.31 2.91 -9.97
CA LEU A 23 -0.04 4.18 -9.34
C LEU A 23 1.02 4.62 -8.32
N CYS A 24 1.45 3.73 -7.43
CA CYS A 24 2.53 4.00 -6.47
C CYS A 24 3.84 4.37 -7.18
N ILE A 25 4.23 3.62 -8.21
CA ILE A 25 5.43 3.93 -9.02
C ILE A 25 5.28 5.30 -9.70
N GLY A 26 4.16 5.58 -10.36
CA GLY A 26 3.93 6.84 -11.06
C GLY A 26 3.97 8.05 -10.15
N ILE A 27 3.34 7.97 -8.97
CA ILE A 27 3.37 9.04 -7.96
C ILE A 27 4.80 9.23 -7.43
N PHE A 28 5.55 8.15 -7.19
CA PHE A 28 6.94 8.27 -6.75
C PHE A 28 7.83 8.88 -7.83
N CYS A 29 7.67 8.49 -9.10
CA CYS A 29 8.39 9.11 -10.22
C CYS A 29 8.09 10.61 -10.35
N TYR A 30 6.86 11.03 -10.07
CA TYR A 30 6.53 12.46 -10.00
C TYR A 30 7.23 13.15 -8.83
N LEU A 31 7.27 12.51 -7.65
CA LEU A 31 7.98 13.01 -6.47
C LEU A 31 9.50 13.08 -6.65
N ALA A 32 10.07 12.33 -7.59
CA ALA A 32 11.50 12.23 -7.80
C ALA A 32 12.19 13.57 -8.12
N GLN A 33 11.44 14.55 -8.63
CA GLN A 33 11.95 15.91 -8.87
C GLN A 33 12.28 16.68 -7.58
N TRP A 34 11.78 16.24 -6.42
CA TRP A 34 12.08 16.80 -5.09
C TRP A 34 12.90 15.82 -4.24
N MET A 35 13.66 14.92 -4.86
CA MET A 35 14.53 14.01 -4.13
C MET A 35 15.91 14.61 -3.88
N SER A 36 16.46 14.29 -2.71
CA SER A 36 17.87 14.46 -2.39
C SER A 36 18.45 13.10 -2.05
N TYR A 37 19.42 12.64 -2.86
CA TYR A 37 19.91 11.26 -2.82
C TYR A 37 18.77 10.24 -2.99
N GLU A 38 18.53 9.38 -2.00
CA GLU A 38 17.48 8.34 -2.05
C GLU A 38 16.17 8.75 -1.36
N GLU A 39 16.11 9.91 -0.72
CA GLU A 39 14.98 10.37 0.08
C GLU A 39 14.23 11.50 -0.64
N VAL A 40 12.90 11.47 -0.55
CA VAL A 40 11.99 12.52 -1.01
C VAL A 40 11.92 13.61 0.05
N ASP A 41 11.99 14.87 -0.39
CA ASP A 41 11.83 16.01 0.51
C ASP A 41 10.51 15.94 1.31
N GLN A 42 10.62 16.13 2.62
CA GLN A 42 9.49 16.03 3.54
C GLN A 42 8.39 17.06 3.25
N SER A 43 8.74 18.27 2.80
CA SER A 43 7.76 19.29 2.46
C SER A 43 6.95 18.88 1.22
N ALA A 44 7.58 18.23 0.24
CA ALA A 44 6.89 17.68 -0.93
C ALA A 44 5.91 16.57 -0.53
N LEU A 45 6.32 15.65 0.37
CA LEU A 45 5.46 14.61 0.92
C LEU A 45 4.24 15.20 1.65
N ILE A 46 4.46 16.18 2.52
CA ILE A 46 3.37 16.85 3.26
C ILE A 46 2.42 17.55 2.28
N HIS A 47 2.94 18.24 1.26
CA HIS A 47 2.14 18.93 0.27
C HIS A 47 1.23 17.97 -0.51
N LEU A 48 1.73 16.78 -0.84
CA LEU A 48 0.98 15.74 -1.58
C LEU A 48 0.07 14.87 -0.72
N GLY A 49 0.06 15.06 0.60
CA GLY A 49 -0.89 14.38 1.48
C GLY A 49 -0.30 13.33 2.41
N ALA A 50 0.98 13.41 2.75
CA ALA A 50 1.54 12.56 3.79
C ALA A 50 0.73 12.66 5.09
N ASN A 51 0.65 11.54 5.81
CA ASN A 51 -0.09 11.46 7.05
C ASN A 51 0.75 12.11 8.16
N VAL A 52 0.28 13.26 8.62
CA VAL A 52 0.90 14.05 9.68
C VAL A 52 -0.16 14.26 10.73
N ALA A 53 0.01 13.66 11.90
CA ALA A 53 -1.09 13.49 12.85
C ALA A 53 -1.79 14.80 13.26
N PRO A 54 -1.06 15.92 13.53
CA PRO A 54 -1.70 17.20 13.77
C PRO A 54 -2.55 17.72 12.61
N LEU A 55 -2.21 17.46 11.35
CA LEU A 55 -2.99 17.90 10.18
C LEU A 55 -4.15 16.93 9.89
N THR A 56 -3.82 15.63 9.87
CA THR A 56 -4.76 14.56 9.55
C THR A 56 -5.94 14.53 10.52
N LEU A 57 -5.68 14.74 11.81
CA LEU A 57 -6.69 14.62 12.87
C LEU A 57 -7.38 15.95 13.22
N SER A 58 -6.93 17.08 12.65
CA SER A 58 -7.52 18.42 12.92
C SER A 58 -8.28 19.04 11.75
N GLY A 59 -8.28 18.43 10.57
CA GLY A 59 -9.05 18.98 9.43
C GLY A 59 -8.77 18.34 8.07
N GLU A 60 -7.72 17.53 7.93
CA GLU A 60 -7.30 16.97 6.64
C GLU A 60 -7.33 15.42 6.61
N PRO A 61 -8.47 14.77 6.89
CA PRO A 61 -8.55 13.30 6.99
C PRO A 61 -8.27 12.58 5.66
N TRP A 62 -8.36 13.29 4.53
CA TRP A 62 -8.00 12.78 3.21
C TRP A 62 -6.50 12.37 3.12
N ARG A 63 -5.65 12.86 4.04
CA ARG A 63 -4.26 12.41 4.22
C ARG A 63 -4.15 10.93 4.53
N LEU A 64 -5.14 10.35 5.22
CA LEU A 64 -5.18 8.90 5.49
C LEU A 64 -5.25 8.07 4.21
N LEU A 65 -5.95 8.58 3.20
CA LEU A 65 -6.08 7.90 1.92
C LEU A 65 -4.88 8.15 1.01
N SER A 66 -4.46 9.40 0.88
CA SER A 66 -3.37 9.79 -0.03
C SER A 66 -2.01 9.21 0.41
N SER A 67 -1.72 9.22 1.73
CA SER A 67 -0.46 8.70 2.28
C SER A 67 -0.18 7.23 1.95
N ILE A 68 -1.21 6.42 1.66
CA ILE A 68 -1.07 5.00 1.28
C ILE A 68 -0.24 4.84 -0.02
N PHE A 69 -0.27 5.85 -0.89
CA PHE A 69 0.39 5.81 -2.20
C PHE A 69 1.76 6.51 -2.21
N LEU A 70 2.04 7.34 -1.21
CA LEU A 70 3.30 8.06 -1.09
C LEU A 70 4.39 7.16 -0.50
N HIS A 71 5.65 7.36 -0.88
CA HIS A 71 6.79 6.65 -0.32
C HIS A 71 7.93 7.65 -0.08
N SER A 72 8.62 7.51 1.05
CA SER A 72 9.64 8.46 1.48
C SER A 72 10.98 8.29 0.78
N SER A 73 11.29 7.08 0.31
CA SER A 73 12.59 6.77 -0.29
C SER A 73 12.51 5.67 -1.34
N VAL A 74 13.58 5.53 -2.13
CA VAL A 74 13.71 4.46 -3.14
C VAL A 74 13.61 3.09 -2.47
N SER A 75 14.36 2.86 -1.39
CA SER A 75 14.35 1.59 -0.66
C SER A 75 12.98 1.28 -0.05
N HIS A 76 12.30 2.30 0.49
CA HIS A 76 10.96 2.16 1.05
C HIS A 76 9.93 1.78 -0.02
N LEU A 77 10.00 2.39 -1.22
CA LEU A 77 9.17 2.03 -2.37
C LEU A 77 9.45 0.59 -2.82
N LEU A 78 10.72 0.25 -3.03
CA LEU A 78 11.12 -1.07 -3.53
C LEU A 78 10.64 -2.19 -2.61
N MET A 79 10.80 -2.03 -1.29
CA MET A 79 10.36 -3.02 -0.31
C MET A 79 8.84 -3.20 -0.33
N ASN A 80 8.07 -2.11 -0.34
CA ASN A 80 6.60 -2.20 -0.39
C ASN A 80 6.12 -2.81 -1.69
N MET A 81 6.67 -2.37 -2.82
CA MET A 81 6.23 -2.82 -4.13
C MET A 81 6.63 -4.28 -4.40
N PHE A 82 7.80 -4.70 -3.92
CA PHE A 82 8.18 -6.12 -3.93
C PHE A 82 7.21 -6.97 -3.09
N ALA A 83 6.97 -6.57 -1.82
CA ALA A 83 6.03 -7.27 -0.95
C ALA A 83 4.61 -7.30 -1.56
N PHE A 84 4.17 -6.20 -2.16
CA PHE A 84 2.85 -6.11 -2.76
C PHE A 84 2.69 -6.96 -4.02
N LEU A 85 3.71 -7.06 -4.89
CA LEU A 85 3.62 -7.96 -6.05
C LEU A 85 3.52 -9.43 -5.63
N VAL A 86 4.26 -9.83 -4.60
CA VAL A 86 4.22 -11.21 -4.06
C VAL A 86 2.88 -11.49 -3.37
N VAL A 87 2.47 -10.64 -2.43
CA VAL A 87 1.26 -10.83 -1.64
C VAL A 87 0.00 -10.54 -2.46
N GLY A 88 -0.04 -9.40 -3.14
CA GLY A 88 -1.19 -8.93 -3.91
C GLY A 88 -1.54 -9.85 -5.06
N GLY A 89 -0.56 -10.40 -5.77
CA GLY A 89 -0.81 -11.35 -6.87
C GLY A 89 -1.57 -12.60 -6.41
N VAL A 90 -1.20 -13.15 -5.26
CA VAL A 90 -1.89 -14.30 -4.65
C VAL A 90 -3.22 -13.87 -4.02
N ALA A 91 -3.22 -12.76 -3.28
CA ALA A 91 -4.41 -12.24 -2.61
C ALA A 91 -5.53 -11.88 -3.60
N GLU A 92 -5.22 -11.37 -4.80
CA GLU A 92 -6.23 -11.05 -5.82
C GLU A 92 -6.92 -12.31 -6.35
N GLN A 93 -6.22 -13.43 -6.42
CA GLN A 93 -6.79 -14.71 -6.83
C GLN A 93 -7.70 -15.29 -5.74
N ILE A 94 -7.34 -15.12 -4.46
CA ILE A 94 -8.13 -15.62 -3.31
C ILE A 94 -9.35 -14.74 -3.05
N LEU A 95 -9.16 -13.43 -3.01
CA LEU A 95 -10.19 -12.45 -2.64
C LEU A 95 -11.03 -12.01 -3.84
N GLY A 96 -10.46 -12.04 -5.04
CA GLY A 96 -11.01 -11.35 -6.20
C GLY A 96 -10.72 -9.84 -6.18
N LYS A 97 -10.85 -9.23 -7.36
CA LYS A 97 -10.51 -7.82 -7.66
C LYS A 97 -11.10 -6.82 -6.66
N TRP A 98 -12.42 -6.87 -6.47
CA TRP A 98 -13.15 -5.89 -5.66
C TRP A 98 -12.84 -5.99 -4.18
N ARG A 99 -12.74 -7.21 -3.64
CA ARG A 99 -12.42 -7.42 -2.24
C ARG A 99 -10.99 -6.99 -1.94
N LEU A 100 -10.04 -7.30 -2.83
CA LEU A 100 -8.66 -6.79 -2.69
C LEU A 100 -8.63 -5.26 -2.65
N LEU A 101 -9.31 -4.58 -3.58
CA LEU A 101 -9.33 -3.12 -3.61
C LEU A 101 -9.91 -2.52 -2.32
N ILE A 102 -11.05 -3.05 -1.85
CA ILE A 102 -11.69 -2.60 -0.62
C ILE A 102 -10.76 -2.85 0.58
N THR A 103 -10.20 -4.04 0.70
CA THR A 103 -9.28 -4.36 1.79
C THR A 103 -8.04 -3.48 1.76
N TRP A 104 -7.45 -3.22 0.59
CA TRP A 104 -6.33 -2.29 0.44
C TRP A 104 -6.64 -0.90 0.99
N LEU A 105 -7.75 -0.32 0.55
CA LEU A 105 -8.16 1.03 0.95
C LEU A 105 -8.49 1.10 2.45
N PHE A 106 -9.29 0.17 2.95
CA PHE A 106 -9.69 0.17 4.36
C PHE A 106 -8.50 -0.10 5.28
N SER A 107 -7.71 -1.13 5.01
CA SER A 107 -6.55 -1.45 5.86
C SER A 107 -5.49 -0.35 5.82
N GLY A 108 -5.27 0.29 4.67
CA GLY A 108 -4.39 1.47 4.58
C GLY A 108 -4.89 2.64 5.41
N VAL A 109 -6.18 3.02 5.27
CA VAL A 109 -6.78 4.14 6.02
C VAL A 109 -6.78 3.88 7.52
N PHE A 110 -7.21 2.70 7.96
CA PHE A 110 -7.24 2.36 9.39
C PHE A 110 -5.84 2.20 9.97
N GLY A 111 -4.89 1.61 9.23
CA GLY A 111 -3.49 1.57 9.63
C GLY A 111 -2.89 2.97 9.80
N GLY A 112 -3.17 3.88 8.85
CA GLY A 112 -2.78 5.28 8.92
C GLY A 112 -3.42 6.01 10.10
N LEU A 113 -4.69 5.73 10.41
CA LEU A 113 -5.39 6.32 11.55
C LEU A 113 -4.77 5.87 12.88
N ILE A 114 -4.49 4.57 13.04
CA ILE A 114 -3.81 4.04 14.22
C ILE A 114 -2.43 4.67 14.36
N SER A 115 -1.67 4.77 13.26
CA SER A 115 -0.36 5.43 13.22
C SER A 115 -0.44 6.90 13.65
N ALA A 116 -1.44 7.65 13.18
CA ALA A 116 -1.64 9.05 13.57
C ALA A 116 -2.02 9.20 15.05
N CYS A 117 -2.94 8.37 15.55
CA CYS A 117 -3.32 8.36 16.96
C CYS A 117 -2.14 8.01 17.88
N TYR A 118 -1.30 7.07 17.47
CA TYR A 118 -0.08 6.71 18.20
C TYR A 118 0.93 7.86 18.19
N ALA A 119 1.17 8.48 17.03
CA ALA A 119 2.09 9.61 16.90
C ALA A 119 1.68 10.81 17.76
N LEU A 120 0.38 11.16 17.83
CA LEU A 120 -0.09 12.24 18.70
C LEU A 120 0.11 11.96 20.20
N ARG A 121 0.07 10.70 20.60
CA ARG A 121 0.15 10.33 22.03
C ARG A 121 1.58 10.21 22.53
N GLU A 122 2.46 9.65 21.70
CA GLU A 122 3.79 9.19 22.14
C GLU A 122 4.94 10.01 21.54
N SER A 123 4.68 10.88 20.56
CA SER A 123 5.74 11.64 19.90
C SER A 123 5.72 13.12 20.27
N GLU A 124 6.82 13.61 20.82
CA GLU A 124 7.09 15.05 20.95
C GLU A 124 7.47 15.69 19.60
N GLN A 125 7.73 14.88 18.57
CA GLN A 125 8.14 15.32 17.24
C GLN A 125 7.04 15.11 16.20
N ILE A 126 7.07 15.92 15.15
CA ILE A 126 6.17 15.77 14.01
C ILE A 126 6.59 14.52 13.22
N VAL A 127 5.78 13.47 13.31
CA VAL A 127 5.96 12.24 12.53
C VAL A 127 5.27 12.38 11.18
N ILE A 128 6.02 12.14 10.10
CA ILE A 128 5.50 12.06 8.74
C ILE A 128 5.41 10.57 8.36
N SER A 129 4.19 10.10 8.13
CA SER A 129 3.90 8.70 7.81
C SER A 129 3.38 8.59 6.38
N VAL A 130 3.98 7.69 5.61
CA VAL A 130 3.64 7.37 4.22
C VAL A 130 3.86 5.88 3.96
N GLY A 131 3.24 5.32 2.93
CA GLY A 131 3.54 4.00 2.41
C GLY A 131 2.35 3.05 2.41
N ALA A 132 2.47 2.03 1.57
CA ALA A 132 1.43 1.02 1.34
C ALA A 132 1.40 -0.12 2.38
N SER A 133 2.35 -0.15 3.32
CA SER A 133 2.61 -1.31 4.20
C SER A 133 1.38 -1.76 5.00
N GLY A 134 0.61 -0.82 5.55
CA GLY A 134 -0.63 -1.13 6.28
C GLY A 134 -1.69 -1.80 5.38
N ALA A 135 -1.79 -1.37 4.12
CA ALA A 135 -2.67 -1.98 3.14
C ALA A 135 -2.20 -3.39 2.75
N ILE A 136 -0.89 -3.58 2.55
CA ILE A 136 -0.27 -4.87 2.21
C ILE A 136 -0.49 -5.91 3.33
N LEU A 137 -0.29 -5.51 4.59
CA LEU A 137 -0.55 -6.39 5.74
C LEU A 137 -2.04 -6.74 5.86
N GLY A 138 -2.92 -5.78 5.58
CA GLY A 138 -4.37 -6.00 5.55
C GLY A 138 -4.81 -7.03 4.51
N ILE A 139 -4.34 -6.91 3.27
CA ILE A 139 -4.68 -7.88 2.22
C ILE A 139 -4.10 -9.26 2.52
N ALA A 140 -2.90 -9.33 3.11
CA ALA A 140 -2.31 -10.61 3.54
C ALA A 140 -3.19 -11.30 4.59
N GLY A 141 -3.58 -10.56 5.64
CA GLY A 141 -4.46 -11.07 6.69
C GLY A 141 -5.82 -11.53 6.16
N ALA A 142 -6.44 -10.73 5.27
CA ALA A 142 -7.73 -11.08 4.67
C ALA A 142 -7.65 -12.32 3.77
N ALA A 143 -6.59 -12.46 2.99
CA ALA A 143 -6.37 -13.63 2.13
C ALA A 143 -6.18 -14.90 2.98
N ILE A 144 -5.37 -14.83 4.03
CA ILE A 144 -5.16 -15.93 4.98
C ILE A 144 -6.49 -16.33 5.63
N ALA A 145 -7.22 -15.37 6.18
CA ALA A 145 -8.51 -15.62 6.83
C ALA A 145 -9.54 -16.26 5.87
N THR A 146 -9.59 -15.79 4.62
CA THR A 146 -10.49 -16.32 3.59
C THR A 146 -10.14 -17.77 3.24
N GLN A 147 -8.85 -18.07 3.09
CA GLN A 147 -8.39 -19.42 2.77
C GLN A 147 -8.75 -20.41 3.88
N PHE A 148 -8.55 -20.05 5.15
CA PHE A 148 -8.93 -20.89 6.28
C PHE A 148 -10.44 -21.11 6.42
N ALA A 149 -11.26 -20.12 6.06
CA ALA A 149 -12.72 -20.25 6.10
C ALA A 149 -13.30 -21.10 4.94
N SER A 150 -12.49 -21.41 3.93
CA SER A 150 -12.89 -22.15 2.73
C SER A 150 -12.49 -23.62 2.71
N GLY A 151 -11.73 -24.07 3.71
CA GLY A 151 -11.34 -25.48 3.92
C GLY A 151 -12.23 -26.17 4.94
#